data_AF-A0A7V9BD14-F1
#
_entry.id   AF-A0A7V9BD14-F1
#
_cell.length_a   1.000
_cell.length_b   1.000
_cell.length_c   1.000
_cell.angle_alpha   90.00
_cell.angle_beta   90.00
_cell.angle_gamma   90.00
#
_symmetry.space_group_name_H-M   'P 1'
#
loop_
_entity.id
_entity.type
_entity.pdbx_description
1 polymer ?
#
loop_
_entity_poly.entity_id
_entity_poly.type
_entity_poly.pdbx_seq_one_letter_code
_entity_poly.pdbx_strand_id
1 'polypeptide(L)'
;GLAGAAPIPAHSGKTHRHRLDRGGDRRLNRALHTIALTRRRIDEDTKRYIARRVSEGETEREAVRCLKRYLARSLHRQMEAMPTT
;
A
#
# COMPACT_ATOMS: atom_id res chain seq x y z
N GLY A 1 15.82 16.02 4.00
CA GLY A 1 14.86 16.01 2.88
C GLY A 1 13.81 14.98 3.17
N LEU A 2 12.61 15.42 3.53
CA LEU A 2 11.48 14.55 3.86
C LEU A 2 11.18 13.63 2.70
N ALA A 3 11.04 12.35 3.02
CA ALA A 3 10.51 11.27 2.22
C ALA A 3 9.87 11.74 0.91
N GLY A 4 10.46 11.35 -0.23
CA GLY A 4 10.00 11.63 -1.60
C GLY A 4 8.65 11.02 -1.91
N ALA A 5 7.63 11.48 -1.19
CA ALA A 5 6.21 11.17 -1.31
C ALA A 5 5.43 12.39 -1.85
N ALA A 6 6.13 13.40 -2.36
CA ALA A 6 5.53 14.46 -3.17
C ALA A 6 5.31 13.91 -4.59
N PRO A 7 4.06 13.93 -5.10
CA PRO A 7 3.77 13.46 -6.46
C PRO A 7 4.26 14.53 -7.45
N ILE A 8 5.34 14.26 -8.17
CA ILE A 8 5.67 14.99 -9.40
C ILE A 8 5.13 14.15 -10.56
N PRO A 9 4.18 14.65 -11.37
CA PRO A 9 3.75 13.94 -12.55
C PRO A 9 4.82 14.10 -13.63
N ALA A 10 5.43 13.00 -14.06
CA ALA A 10 6.17 12.94 -15.31
C ALA A 10 6.11 11.51 -15.86
N HIS A 11 5.24 11.28 -16.83
CA HIS A 11 5.38 10.14 -17.72
C HIS A 11 6.31 10.55 -18.86
N SER A 12 7.43 9.86 -19.01
CA SER A 12 8.13 9.72 -20.29
C SER A 12 9.03 8.49 -20.24
N GLY A 13 8.73 7.50 -21.08
CA GLY A 13 9.68 6.50 -21.61
C GLY A 13 10.44 5.60 -20.64
N LYS A 14 10.26 4.28 -20.82
CA LYS A 14 11.22 3.21 -20.47
C LYS A 14 11.30 2.81 -18.99
N THR A 15 10.44 1.84 -18.63
CA THR A 15 10.58 0.90 -17.49
C THR A 15 10.49 1.51 -16.08
N HIS A 16 9.27 1.61 -15.55
CA HIS A 16 9.01 1.96 -14.13
C HIS A 16 9.41 0.83 -13.16
N ARG A 17 10.70 0.69 -12.85
CA ARG A 17 11.10 0.04 -11.58
C ARG A 17 11.02 1.08 -10.46
N HIS A 18 9.95 1.01 -9.70
CA HIS A 18 9.87 1.69 -8.40
C HIS A 18 10.95 1.09 -7.49
N ARG A 19 12.02 1.84 -7.24
CA ARG A 19 13.07 1.38 -6.32
C ARG A 19 12.50 1.40 -4.92
N LEU A 20 12.30 0.21 -4.33
CA LEU A 20 11.92 0.06 -2.94
C LEU A 20 13.02 0.69 -2.08
N ASP A 21 12.69 1.72 -1.31
CA ASP A 21 13.61 2.27 -0.32
C ASP A 21 13.91 1.17 0.70
N ARG A 22 15.14 0.64 0.71
CA ARG A 22 15.53 -0.43 1.64
C ARG A 22 15.59 0.03 3.11
N GLY A 23 15.55 1.35 3.32
CA GLY A 23 15.54 2.02 4.62
C GLY A 23 14.13 2.41 5.12
N GLY A 24 13.08 2.25 4.31
CA GLY A 24 11.71 2.34 4.81
C GLY A 24 11.45 1.21 5.80
N ASP A 25 10.81 1.51 6.93
CA ASP A 25 10.62 0.61 8.06
C ASP A 25 10.19 -0.80 7.59
N ARG A 26 11.15 -1.75 7.64
CA ARG A 26 10.93 -3.13 7.21
C ARG A 26 9.95 -3.86 8.13
N ARG A 27 9.86 -3.44 9.39
CA ARG A 27 8.90 -3.99 10.35
C ARG A 27 7.50 -3.56 9.95
N LEU A 28 7.32 -2.28 9.61
CA LEU A 28 6.04 -1.77 9.09
C LEU A 28 5.65 -2.50 7.79
N ASN A 29 6.56 -2.63 6.83
CA ASN A 29 6.28 -3.35 5.59
C ASN A 29 5.90 -4.83 5.82
N ARG A 30 6.55 -5.49 6.79
CA ARG A 30 6.22 -6.86 7.18
C ARG A 30 4.87 -6.93 7.88
N ALA A 31 4.57 -6.02 8.81
CA ALA A 31 3.29 -5.95 9.49
C ALA A 31 2.13 -5.73 8.51
N LEU A 32 2.29 -4.78 7.58
CA LEU A 32 1.34 -4.54 6.50
C LEU A 32 1.12 -5.77 5.61
N HIS A 33 2.21 -6.50 5.32
CA HIS A 33 2.12 -7.74 4.57
C HIS A 33 1.27 -8.78 5.31
N THR A 34 1.54 -8.99 6.60
CA THR A 34 0.79 -9.92 7.45
C THR A 34 -0.67 -9.51 7.57
N ILE A 35 -0.96 -8.23 7.84
CA ILE A 35 -2.33 -7.70 7.94
C ILE A 35 -3.09 -7.96 6.64
N ALA A 36 -2.48 -7.68 5.48
CA ALA A 36 -3.13 -7.90 4.19
C ALA A 36 -3.41 -9.39 3.92
N LEU A 37 -2.51 -10.30 4.31
CA LEU A 37 -2.75 -11.75 4.19
C LEU A 37 -3.88 -12.22 5.10
N THR A 38 -3.87 -11.79 6.37
CA THR A 38 -4.90 -12.13 7.34
C THR A 38 -6.26 -11.61 6.88
N ARG A 39 -6.36 -10.33 6.50
CA ARG A 39 -7.60 -9.72 6.01
C ARG A 39 -8.11 -10.40 4.74
N ARG A 40 -7.26 -10.72 3.77
CA ARG A 40 -7.69 -11.48 2.58
C ARG A 40 -8.33 -12.84 2.94
N ARG A 41 -7.91 -13.47 4.05
CA ARG A 41 -8.45 -14.76 4.48
C ARG A 41 -9.78 -14.63 5.23
N ILE A 42 -9.89 -13.66 6.15
CA ILE A 42 -11.00 -13.60 7.12
C ILE A 42 -11.95 -12.42 6.93
N ASP A 43 -11.52 -11.34 6.29
CA ASP A 43 -12.28 -10.10 6.19
C ASP A 43 -13.04 -10.02 4.85
N GLU A 44 -14.37 -10.08 4.93
CA GLU A 44 -15.25 -10.05 3.76
C GLU A 44 -15.18 -8.71 3.01
N ASP A 45 -14.93 -7.60 3.70
CA ASP A 45 -14.75 -6.30 3.04
C ASP A 45 -13.50 -6.27 2.18
N THR A 46 -12.39 -6.82 2.68
CA THR A 46 -11.16 -6.98 1.90
C THR A 46 -11.38 -7.90 0.69
N LYS A 47 -12.13 -9.01 0.83
CA LYS A 47 -12.44 -9.90 -0.30
C LYS A 47 -13.27 -9.17 -1.35
N ARG A 48 -14.30 -8.45 -0.95
CA ARG A 48 -15.14 -7.63 -1.84
C ARG A 48 -14.36 -6.52 -2.52
N TYR A 49 -13.45 -5.86 -1.80
CA TYR A 49 -12.54 -4.88 -2.39
C TYR A 49 -11.67 -5.49 -3.48
N ILE A 50 -11.04 -6.65 -3.19
CA ILE A 50 -10.20 -7.36 -4.15
C ILE A 50 -11.04 -7.80 -5.36
N ALA A 51 -12.22 -8.38 -5.14
CA ALA A 51 -13.11 -8.81 -6.21
C ALA A 51 -13.53 -7.63 -7.12
N ARG A 52 -13.85 -6.47 -6.53
CA ARG A 52 -14.15 -5.25 -7.30
C ARG A 52 -12.97 -4.83 -8.18
N ARG A 53 -11.76 -4.77 -7.61
CA ARG A 53 -10.55 -4.41 -8.37
C ARG A 53 -10.25 -5.41 -9.50
N VAL A 54 -10.50 -6.69 -9.25
CA VAL A 54 -10.38 -7.73 -10.27
C VAL A 54 -11.43 -7.55 -11.38
N SER A 55 -12.67 -7.18 -11.04
CA SER A 55 -13.70 -6.86 -12.04
C SER A 55 -13.40 -5.60 -12.85
N GLU A 56 -12.61 -4.68 -12.29
CA GLU A 56 -12.12 -3.47 -12.98
C GLU A 56 -10.93 -3.76 -13.91
N GLY A 57 -10.47 -5.02 -14.01
CA GLY A 57 -9.42 -5.46 -14.91
C GLY A 57 -8.03 -5.57 -14.27
N GLU A 58 -7.90 -5.34 -12.96
CA GLU A 58 -6.63 -5.59 -12.26
C GLU A 58 -6.43 -7.07 -11.97
N THR A 59 -5.17 -7.51 -11.97
CA THR A 59 -4.86 -8.83 -11.41
C THR A 59 -5.05 -8.83 -9.90
N GLU A 60 -5.34 -9.99 -9.31
CA GLU A 60 -5.45 -10.11 -7.85
C GLU A 60 -4.19 -9.62 -7.12
N ARG A 61 -3.01 -9.83 -7.73
CA ARG A 61 -1.73 -9.33 -7.20
C ARG A 61 -1.68 -7.80 -7.17
N GLU A 62 -2.22 -7.12 -8.18
CA GLU A 62 -2.31 -5.66 -8.23
C GLU A 62 -3.33 -5.12 -7.21
N ALA A 63 -4.49 -5.75 -7.11
CA ALA A 63 -5.50 -5.43 -6.11
C ALA A 63 -4.93 -5.49 -4.68
N VAL A 64 -4.19 -6.57 -4.35
CA VAL A 64 -3.52 -6.74 -3.06
C VAL A 64 -2.41 -5.71 -2.84
N ARG A 65 -1.66 -5.32 -3.87
CA ARG A 65 -0.66 -4.22 -3.76
C ARG A 65 -1.35 -2.89 -3.48
N CYS A 66 -2.50 -2.63 -4.11
CA CYS A 66 -3.27 -1.43 -3.89
C CYS A 66 -3.79 -1.36 -2.44
N LEU A 67 -4.33 -2.48 -1.92
CA LEU A 67 -4.73 -2.61 -0.52
C LEU A 67 -3.57 -2.31 0.44
N LYS A 68 -2.40 -2.92 0.23
CA LYS A 68 -1.22 -2.68 1.08
C LYS A 68 -0.80 -1.21 1.10
N ARG A 69 -0.84 -0.54 -0.05
CA ARG A 69 -0.53 0.89 -0.16
C ARG A 69 -1.55 1.76 0.56
N TYR A 70 -2.83 1.42 0.45
CA TYR A 70 -3.90 2.11 1.17
C TYR A 70 -3.72 1.99 2.69
N LEU A 71 -3.48 0.77 3.19
CA LEU A 71 -3.23 0.51 4.61
C LEU A 71 -2.01 1.26 5.14
N ALA A 72 -0.91 1.25 4.40
CA ALA A 72 0.30 2.00 4.75
C ALA A 72 0.00 3.50 4.91
N ARG A 73 -0.70 4.10 3.93
CA ARG A 73 -1.06 5.53 3.97
C ARG A 73 -2.04 5.84 5.09
N SER A 74 -2.98 4.94 5.38
CA SER A 74 -3.94 5.13 6.48
C SER A 74 -3.25 5.10 7.84
N LEU A 75 -2.36 4.14 8.05
CA LEU A 75 -1.60 4.01 9.30
C LEU A 75 -0.63 5.18 9.50
N HIS A 76 0.06 5.60 8.44
CA HIS A 76 0.92 6.78 8.50
C HIS A 76 0.15 8.02 8.95
N ARG A 77 -1.02 8.29 8.33
CA ARG A 77 -1.88 9.41 8.73
C ARG A 77 -2.36 9.31 10.17
N GLN A 78 -2.70 8.10 10.64
CA GLN A 78 -3.12 7.90 12.03
C GLN A 78 -1.97 8.12 13.04
N MET A 79 -0.76 7.75 12.67
CA MET A 79 0.43 8.00 13.49
C MET A 79 0.79 9.49 13.53
N GLU A 80 0.68 10.20 12.40
CA GLU A 80 0.89 11.66 12.34
C GLU A 80 -0.22 12.44 13.06
N ALA A 81 -1.44 11.90 13.09
CA ALA A 81 -2.57 12.51 13.78
C ALA A 81 -2.60 12.21 15.29
N MET A 82 -1.78 11.29 15.79
CA MET A 82 -1.59 11.08 17.23
C MET A 82 -0.61 12.14 17.75
N PRO A 83 -1.03 13.11 18.57
CA PRO A 83 -0.08 14.01 19.21
C PRO A 83 0.77 13.15 20.16
N THR A 84 2.08 13.15 19.92
CA THR A 84 3.06 12.60 20.86
C THR A 84 2.86 13.32 22.19
N THR A 85 2.20 12.65 23.13
CA THR A 85 2.01 13.13 24.51
C THR A 85 3.16 12.63 25.37
#